data_AF-C2KJJ2-F1
#
_entry.id   AF-C2KJJ2-F1
#
_cell.length_a   1.000
_cell.length_b   1.000
_cell.length_c   1.000
_cell.angle_alpha   90.00
_cell.angle_beta   90.00
_cell.angle_gamma   90.00
#
_symmetry.space_group_name_H-M   'P 1'
#
loop_
_entity.id
_entity.type
_entity.pdbx_description
1 polymer ?
#
loop_
_entity_poly.entity_id
_entity_poly.type
_entity_poly.pdbx_seq_one_letter_code
_entity_poly.pdbx_strand_id
1 'polypeptide(L)'
;MILKKLHASAGRVPSYEGYRYYLDHLMMTRRATDRDVQAVIQSFRGNFHEIDDLLDETARTLSNLTGYTALILKPRRIDIKVSGFRLVPLEGHQLIAVLVTNDGKVTSQTFKLPNEMAIESLESMVAYINDQMVARPVNDVLRMMQSDELPTQMSRMIKTPAAFLQLFGDVLARSNGDNVHIGGRLNVLDFSKETDIADVKPLLEFLNNAEDVRQIASPTRDVQVKIGREIGEPLLSEFSLITRGFLVPNQGSGIIALLGPIPMSYSTNTLLTDAFGEALSRKMIEYT
;
A
#
# COMPACT_ATOMS: atom_id res chain seq x y z
N MET A 1 -8.44 -34.51 3.06
CA MET A 1 -8.13 -35.66 2.16
C MET A 1 -7.03 -35.16 1.23
N ILE A 2 -5.76 -35.46 1.55
CA ILE A 2 -4.63 -34.55 1.27
C ILE A 2 -4.15 -34.54 -0.20
N LEU A 3 -4.63 -35.44 -1.08
CA LEU A 3 -4.18 -35.50 -2.48
C LEU A 3 -5.31 -35.93 -3.44
N LYS A 4 -5.53 -35.16 -4.52
CA LYS A 4 -6.45 -35.51 -5.62
C LYS A 4 -5.65 -36.17 -6.75
N LYS A 5 -6.14 -37.29 -7.29
CA LYS A 5 -5.52 -38.01 -8.43
C LYS A 5 -6.07 -37.45 -9.75
N LEU A 6 -5.18 -37.11 -10.68
CA LEU A 6 -5.42 -37.28 -12.12
C LEU A 6 -4.36 -38.24 -12.67
N HIS A 7 -4.69 -38.90 -13.78
CA HIS A 7 -4.02 -40.09 -14.26
C HIS A 7 -2.52 -39.92 -14.58
N ALA A 8 -1.82 -41.05 -14.40
CA ALA A 8 -0.43 -41.42 -14.66
C ALA A 8 0.38 -40.62 -15.70
N SER A 9 1.04 -39.54 -15.24
CA SER A 9 2.50 -39.33 -15.34
C SER A 9 2.87 -37.99 -14.68
N ALA A 10 3.81 -38.01 -13.75
CA ALA A 10 4.51 -36.86 -13.14
C ALA A 10 3.70 -35.95 -12.17
N GLY A 11 3.87 -36.21 -10.86
CA GLY A 11 3.63 -35.24 -9.78
C GLY A 11 2.18 -35.09 -9.32
N ARG A 12 1.94 -35.28 -8.01
CA ARG A 12 0.69 -34.82 -7.39
C ARG A 12 0.89 -33.38 -6.95
N VAL A 13 0.05 -32.45 -7.39
CA VAL A 13 0.00 -31.10 -6.81
C VAL A 13 -0.63 -31.23 -5.42
N PRO A 14 0.03 -30.77 -4.33
CA PRO A 14 -0.55 -30.81 -3.00
C PRO A 14 -1.90 -30.07 -2.94
N SER A 15 -2.84 -30.57 -2.14
CA SER A 15 -4.01 -29.76 -1.79
C SER A 15 -3.59 -28.57 -0.93
N TYR A 16 -4.50 -27.61 -0.73
CA TYR A 16 -4.33 -26.54 0.26
C TYR A 16 -3.83 -27.07 1.62
N GLU A 17 -4.46 -28.14 2.11
CA GLU A 17 -4.09 -28.83 3.36
C GLU A 17 -2.66 -29.38 3.31
N GLY A 18 -2.24 -29.86 2.14
CA GLY A 18 -0.88 -30.35 1.90
C GLY A 18 0.17 -29.23 1.95
N TYR A 19 -0.10 -28.06 1.37
CA TYR A 19 0.78 -26.90 1.48
C TYR A 19 0.87 -26.38 2.91
N ARG A 20 -0.26 -26.27 3.60
CA ARG A 20 -0.30 -25.88 5.02
C ARG A 20 0.50 -26.86 5.88
N TYR A 21 0.31 -28.17 5.69
CA TYR A 21 1.10 -29.18 6.38
C TYR A 21 2.60 -29.05 6.11
N TYR A 22 2.99 -28.82 4.85
CA TYR A 22 4.39 -28.58 4.48
C TYR A 22 4.97 -27.36 5.21
N LEU A 23 4.27 -26.23 5.19
CA LEU A 23 4.71 -25.00 5.88
C LEU A 23 4.85 -25.19 7.38
N ASP A 24 3.91 -25.90 8.00
CA ASP A 24 3.85 -26.03 9.45
C ASP A 24 4.83 -27.09 9.99
N HIS A 25 5.15 -28.14 9.22
CA HIS A 25 5.86 -29.32 9.73
C HIS A 25 7.14 -29.69 8.98
N LEU A 26 7.27 -29.32 7.70
CA LEU A 26 8.35 -29.83 6.83
C LEU A 26 9.31 -28.73 6.37
N MET A 27 8.82 -27.50 6.23
CA MET A 27 9.63 -26.37 5.81
C MET A 27 10.52 -25.92 6.96
N MET A 28 11.84 -26.08 6.79
CA MET A 28 12.81 -25.45 7.68
C MET A 28 12.96 -23.98 7.31
N THR A 29 12.22 -23.12 8.01
CA THR A 29 12.39 -21.66 7.88
C THR A 29 13.72 -21.26 8.50
N ARG A 30 14.68 -20.84 7.68
CA ARG A 30 15.93 -20.24 8.17
C ARG A 30 15.86 -18.72 8.09
N ARG A 31 16.42 -18.04 9.09
CA ARG A 31 16.63 -16.59 9.04
C ARG A 31 17.64 -16.22 7.96
N ALA A 32 17.50 -15.00 7.44
CA ALA A 32 18.52 -14.41 6.61
C ALA A 32 19.83 -14.28 7.39
N THR A 33 20.93 -14.70 6.77
CA THR A 33 22.28 -14.46 7.30
C THR A 33 22.74 -13.05 6.93
N ASP A 34 23.77 -12.52 7.60
CA ASP A 34 24.36 -11.25 7.20
C ASP A 34 24.83 -11.26 5.74
N ARG A 35 25.30 -12.40 5.23
CA ARG A 35 25.67 -12.52 3.81
C ARG A 35 24.47 -12.38 2.87
N ASP A 36 23.34 -13.00 3.22
CA ASP A 36 22.09 -12.87 2.45
C ASP A 36 21.64 -11.40 2.43
N VAL A 37 21.66 -10.74 3.59
CA VAL A 37 21.29 -9.32 3.74
C VAL A 37 22.22 -8.40 2.95
N GLN A 38 23.54 -8.62 3.02
CA GLN A 38 24.51 -7.82 2.26
C GLN A 38 24.34 -7.99 0.75
N ALA A 39 24.02 -9.19 0.27
CA ALA A 39 23.73 -9.43 -1.14
C ALA A 39 22.50 -8.63 -1.61
N VAL A 40 21.46 -8.55 -0.77
CA VAL A 40 20.28 -7.72 -1.05
C VAL A 40 20.63 -6.23 -1.04
N ILE A 41 21.38 -5.74 -0.05
CA ILE A 41 21.80 -4.34 -0.01
C ILE A 41 22.58 -3.96 -1.27
N GLN A 42 23.46 -4.83 -1.75
CA GLN A 42 24.22 -4.62 -2.99
C GLN A 42 23.35 -4.67 -4.25
N SER A 43 22.17 -5.30 -4.17
CA SER A 43 21.23 -5.37 -5.30
C SER A 43 20.45 -4.07 -5.50
N PHE A 44 20.34 -3.21 -4.47
CA PHE A 44 19.71 -1.90 -4.59
C PHE A 44 20.58 -1.00 -5.47
N ARG A 45 20.07 -0.68 -6.66
CA ARG A 45 20.79 0.16 -7.63
C ARG A 45 20.49 1.63 -7.39
N GLY A 46 21.52 2.41 -7.06
CA GLY A 46 21.46 3.88 -7.05
C GLY A 46 21.64 4.52 -5.68
N ASN A 47 21.81 5.85 -5.68
CA ASN A 47 21.78 6.70 -4.49
C ASN A 47 20.36 7.28 -4.39
N PHE A 48 19.56 6.75 -3.47
CA PHE A 48 18.20 7.25 -3.25
C PHE A 48 18.27 8.52 -2.41
N HIS A 49 17.66 9.59 -2.91
CA HIS A 49 17.57 10.86 -2.19
C HIS A 49 16.30 10.91 -1.33
N GLU A 50 15.28 10.15 -1.73
CA GLU A 50 14.02 10.01 -1.00
C GLU A 50 13.79 8.57 -0.58
N ILE A 51 13.16 8.38 0.59
CA ILE A 51 12.80 7.06 1.12
C ILE A 51 11.83 6.34 0.17
N ASP A 52 10.92 7.09 -0.47
CA ASP A 52 9.96 6.52 -1.43
C ASP A 52 10.67 5.83 -2.61
N ASP A 53 11.72 6.44 -3.16
CA ASP A 53 12.50 5.86 -4.26
C ASP A 53 13.17 4.53 -3.86
N LEU A 54 13.72 4.47 -2.64
CA LEU A 54 14.31 3.24 -2.11
C LEU A 54 13.28 2.12 -1.99
N LEU A 55 12.07 2.44 -1.50
CA LEU A 55 11.00 1.47 -1.34
C LEU A 55 10.48 0.98 -2.70
N ASP A 56 10.34 1.86 -3.68
CA ASP A 56 9.95 1.50 -5.06
C ASP A 56 10.98 0.56 -5.71
N GLU A 57 12.27 0.88 -5.61
CA GLU A 57 13.33 0.03 -6.17
C GLU A 57 13.44 -1.30 -5.41
N THR A 58 13.19 -1.30 -4.10
CA THR A 58 13.16 -2.53 -3.31
C THR A 58 12.03 -3.44 -3.74
N ALA A 59 10.81 -2.90 -3.92
CA ALA A 59 9.65 -3.66 -4.39
C ALA A 59 9.91 -4.23 -5.78
N ARG A 60 10.46 -3.40 -6.70
CA ARG A 60 10.83 -3.82 -8.05
C ARG A 60 11.88 -4.93 -8.05
N THR A 61 12.93 -4.80 -7.25
CA THR A 61 14.02 -5.78 -7.18
C THR A 61 13.52 -7.11 -6.63
N LEU A 62 12.74 -7.10 -5.54
CA LEU A 62 12.16 -8.32 -4.99
C LEU A 62 11.23 -9.00 -6.00
N SER A 63 10.40 -8.22 -6.69
CA SER A 63 9.53 -8.74 -7.74
C SER A 63 10.32 -9.37 -8.88
N ASN A 64 11.37 -8.72 -9.37
CA ASN A 64 12.21 -9.25 -10.45
C ASN A 64 12.93 -10.56 -10.07
N LEU A 65 13.38 -10.68 -8.82
CA LEU A 65 14.06 -11.89 -8.35
C LEU A 65 13.11 -13.08 -8.18
N THR A 66 11.83 -12.81 -7.89
CA THR A 66 10.86 -13.84 -7.53
C THR A 66 9.86 -14.16 -8.65
N GLY A 67 9.67 -13.23 -9.58
CA GLY A 67 8.61 -13.30 -10.60
C GLY A 67 7.21 -13.00 -10.06
N TYR A 68 7.08 -12.50 -8.82
CA TYR A 68 5.78 -12.27 -8.16
C TYR A 68 5.53 -10.79 -7.90
N THR A 69 4.31 -10.46 -7.47
CA THR A 69 3.96 -9.09 -7.08
C THR A 69 4.52 -8.81 -5.69
N ALA A 70 5.39 -7.82 -5.57
CA ALA A 70 5.93 -7.36 -4.28
C ALA A 70 5.24 -6.06 -3.87
N LEU A 71 4.81 -5.98 -2.62
CA LEU A 71 4.14 -4.84 -2.02
C LEU A 71 4.95 -4.36 -0.83
N ILE A 72 5.20 -3.06 -0.71
CA ILE A 72 5.86 -2.47 0.44
C ILE A 72 5.06 -1.29 0.94
N LEU A 73 4.85 -1.25 2.25
CA LEU A 73 4.09 -0.22 2.95
C LEU A 73 4.95 0.38 4.06
N LYS A 74 4.95 1.71 4.13
CA LYS A 74 5.49 2.43 5.27
C LYS A 74 4.67 2.17 6.54
N PRO A 75 5.24 2.36 7.73
CA PRO A 75 4.48 2.37 8.97
C PRO A 75 3.29 3.33 8.87
N ARG A 76 2.14 2.93 9.40
CA ARG A 76 0.96 3.79 9.44
C ARG A 76 1.28 5.02 10.29
N ARG A 77 1.14 6.20 9.70
CA ARG A 77 1.33 7.46 10.43
C ARG A 77 0.01 7.87 11.10
N ILE A 78 -0.25 7.31 12.28
CA ILE A 78 -1.55 7.40 12.96
C ILE A 78 -1.85 8.83 13.47
N ASP A 79 -0.82 9.65 13.73
CA ASP A 79 -0.94 10.96 14.37
C ASP A 79 -0.62 12.17 13.47
N ILE A 80 -0.55 11.96 12.14
CA ILE A 80 -0.45 13.10 11.22
C ILE A 80 -1.78 13.83 11.23
N LYS A 81 -1.74 15.08 11.67
CA LYS A 81 -2.90 15.97 11.76
C LYS A 81 -2.84 17.01 10.67
N VAL A 82 -4.00 17.39 10.16
CA VAL A 82 -4.12 18.56 9.27
C VAL A 82 -3.76 19.81 10.07
N SER A 83 -2.78 20.56 9.58
CA SER A 83 -2.37 21.86 10.15
C SER A 83 -2.95 23.04 9.38
N GLY A 84 -3.26 22.87 8.10
CA GLY A 84 -3.98 23.88 7.35
C GLY A 84 -4.21 23.50 5.90
N PHE A 85 -5.29 23.99 5.34
CA PHE A 85 -5.66 23.85 3.94
C PHE A 85 -5.83 25.23 3.31
N ARG A 86 -5.28 25.44 2.11
CA ARG A 86 -5.37 26.71 1.37
C ARG A 86 -5.58 26.45 -0.11
N LEU A 87 -6.27 27.37 -0.76
CA LEU A 87 -6.33 27.45 -2.22
C LEU A 87 -5.61 28.72 -2.67
N VAL A 88 -4.76 28.58 -3.69
CA VAL A 88 -4.03 29.69 -4.30
C VAL A 88 -4.50 29.80 -5.75
N PRO A 89 -5.19 30.89 -6.13
CA PRO A 89 -5.65 31.06 -7.50
C PRO A 89 -4.48 31.27 -8.46
N LEU A 90 -4.62 30.73 -9.66
CA LEU A 90 -3.71 30.89 -10.80
C LEU A 90 -4.47 31.49 -12.00
N GLU A 91 -3.74 31.86 -13.04
CA GLU A 91 -4.34 32.29 -14.30
C GLU A 91 -5.14 31.16 -14.97
N GLY A 92 -6.17 31.53 -15.75
CA GLY A 92 -6.91 30.57 -16.57
C GLY A 92 -7.84 29.62 -15.80
N HIS A 93 -8.53 30.08 -14.75
CA HIS A 93 -9.42 29.25 -13.92
C HIS A 93 -8.70 28.04 -13.30
N GLN A 94 -7.44 28.23 -12.91
CA GLN A 94 -6.66 27.22 -12.20
C GLN A 94 -6.48 27.60 -10.73
N LEU A 95 -6.26 26.59 -9.90
CA LEU A 95 -5.99 26.72 -8.47
C LEU A 95 -4.86 25.77 -8.10
N ILE A 96 -4.02 26.16 -7.15
CA ILE A 96 -3.19 25.24 -6.38
C ILE A 96 -3.86 25.01 -5.04
N ALA A 97 -4.22 23.77 -4.77
CA ALA A 97 -4.64 23.35 -3.45
C ALA A 97 -3.41 22.93 -2.64
N VAL A 98 -3.26 23.46 -1.44
CA VAL A 98 -2.11 23.24 -0.55
C VAL A 98 -2.62 22.73 0.79
N LEU A 99 -2.14 21.57 1.20
CA LEU A 99 -2.41 20.98 2.50
C LEU A 99 -1.10 20.85 3.28
N VAL A 100 -1.11 21.32 4.51
CA VAL A 100 0.01 21.25 5.44
C VAL A 100 -0.37 20.36 6.60
N THR A 101 0.54 19.49 7.01
CA THR A 101 0.37 18.62 8.17
C THR A 101 1.33 18.99 9.30
N ASN A 102 1.05 18.50 10.52
CA ASN A 102 1.80 18.83 11.72
C ASN A 102 3.25 18.29 11.75
N ASP A 103 3.57 17.34 10.88
CA ASP A 103 4.93 16.85 10.63
C ASP A 103 5.69 17.71 9.60
N GLY A 104 5.12 18.83 9.17
CA GLY A 104 5.73 19.78 8.24
C GLY A 104 5.64 19.38 6.77
N LYS A 105 5.01 18.25 6.43
CA LYS A 105 4.78 17.86 5.04
C LYS A 105 3.79 18.84 4.38
N VAL A 106 4.19 19.34 3.22
CA VAL A 106 3.35 20.21 2.37
C VAL A 106 3.00 19.42 1.11
N THR A 107 1.71 19.19 0.89
CA THR A 107 1.19 18.53 -0.30
C THR A 107 0.46 19.56 -1.15
N SER A 108 0.83 19.67 -2.43
CA SER A 108 0.17 20.59 -3.36
C SER A 108 -0.28 19.90 -4.63
N GLN A 109 -1.42 20.34 -5.19
CA GLN A 109 -1.92 19.85 -6.46
C GLN A 109 -2.64 20.97 -7.21
N THR A 110 -2.42 21.02 -8.53
CA THR A 110 -3.07 21.99 -9.41
C THR A 110 -4.39 21.41 -9.92
N PHE A 111 -5.44 22.23 -9.91
CA PHE A 111 -6.78 21.88 -10.39
C PHE A 111 -7.30 22.94 -11.34
N LYS A 112 -8.08 22.51 -12.34
CA LYS A 112 -8.89 23.41 -13.17
C LYS A 112 -10.29 23.48 -12.57
N LEU A 113 -10.75 24.69 -12.29
CA LEU A 113 -12.13 24.94 -11.88
C LEU A 113 -13.09 24.72 -13.05
N PRO A 114 -14.23 24.06 -12.84
CA PRO A 114 -15.36 24.15 -13.75
C PRO A 114 -15.78 25.61 -13.91
N ASN A 115 -16.14 26.03 -15.13
CA ASN A 115 -16.54 27.41 -15.44
C ASN A 115 -17.74 27.91 -14.62
N GLU A 116 -18.52 27.01 -14.03
CA GLU A 116 -19.70 27.30 -13.21
C GLU A 116 -19.35 27.66 -11.76
N MET A 117 -18.08 27.49 -11.34
CA MET A 117 -17.65 27.69 -9.96
C MET A 117 -16.83 28.99 -9.82
N ALA A 118 -17.39 29.94 -9.07
CA ALA A 118 -16.75 31.21 -8.76
C ALA A 118 -15.67 31.02 -7.67
N ILE A 119 -14.50 31.64 -7.84
CA ILE A 119 -13.37 31.52 -6.90
C ILE A 119 -13.76 32.04 -5.51
N GLU A 120 -14.57 33.08 -5.44
CA GLU A 120 -15.06 33.70 -4.21
C GLU A 120 -15.90 32.72 -3.37
N SER A 121 -16.59 31.77 -4.02
CA SER A 121 -17.37 30.75 -3.32
C SER A 121 -16.50 29.73 -2.58
N LEU A 122 -15.22 29.61 -2.94
CA LEU A 122 -14.28 28.66 -2.35
C LEU A 122 -13.72 29.11 -1.02
N GLU A 123 -13.64 30.42 -0.75
CA GLU A 123 -13.10 30.93 0.52
C GLU A 123 -13.89 30.42 1.72
N SER A 124 -15.23 30.41 1.59
CA SER A 124 -16.13 29.88 2.62
C SER A 124 -15.92 28.37 2.83
N MET A 125 -15.57 27.62 1.77
CA MET A 125 -15.28 26.19 1.87
C MET A 125 -13.95 25.94 2.57
N VAL A 126 -12.92 26.71 2.23
CA VAL A 126 -11.60 26.65 2.88
C VAL A 126 -11.71 26.99 4.35
N ALA A 127 -12.50 28.01 4.71
CA ALA A 127 -12.75 28.38 6.10
C ALA A 127 -13.44 27.24 6.87
N TYR A 128 -14.49 26.65 6.30
CA TYR A 128 -15.20 25.52 6.90
C TYR A 128 -14.30 24.29 7.08
N ILE A 129 -13.51 23.92 6.06
CA ILE A 129 -12.56 22.81 6.17
C ILE A 129 -11.51 23.08 7.24
N ASN A 130 -10.96 24.28 7.31
CA ASN A 130 -9.98 24.58 8.35
C ASN A 130 -10.59 24.53 9.75
N ASP A 131 -11.81 25.03 9.93
CA ASP A 131 -12.53 25.00 11.21
C ASP A 131 -12.83 23.55 11.65
N GLN A 132 -13.28 22.71 10.72
CA GLN A 132 -13.69 21.34 11.04
C GLN A 132 -12.54 20.35 11.10
N MET A 133 -11.48 20.53 10.29
CA MET A 133 -10.48 19.48 10.03
C MET A 133 -9.10 19.78 10.62
N VAL A 134 -8.75 21.03 10.92
CA VAL A 134 -7.46 21.33 11.56
C VAL A 134 -7.37 20.64 12.91
N ALA A 135 -6.16 20.16 13.25
CA ALA A 135 -5.85 19.34 14.42
C ALA A 135 -6.50 17.95 14.46
N ARG A 136 -7.28 17.55 13.45
CA ARG A 136 -7.75 16.17 13.30
C ARG A 136 -6.73 15.30 12.55
N PRO A 137 -6.61 14.01 12.90
CA PRO A 137 -5.80 13.07 12.13
C PRO A 137 -6.28 13.00 10.67
N VAL A 138 -5.36 12.99 9.71
CA VAL A 138 -5.64 12.89 8.27
C VAL A 138 -6.52 11.68 7.96
N ASN A 139 -6.24 10.54 8.62
CA ASN A 139 -7.03 9.32 8.51
C ASN A 139 -8.48 9.49 8.97
N ASP A 140 -8.74 10.31 9.99
CA ASP A 140 -10.09 10.54 10.50
C ASP A 140 -10.85 11.43 9.52
N VAL A 141 -10.19 12.45 8.98
CA VAL A 141 -10.76 13.32 7.95
C VAL A 141 -11.12 12.51 6.70
N LEU A 142 -10.25 11.59 6.25
CA LEU A 142 -10.55 10.69 5.13
C LEU A 142 -11.79 9.84 5.38
N ARG A 143 -11.95 9.27 6.58
CA ARG A 143 -13.15 8.49 6.95
C ARG A 143 -14.40 9.36 6.99
N MET A 144 -14.30 10.59 7.48
CA MET A 144 -15.41 11.55 7.45
C MET A 144 -15.79 11.95 6.02
N MET A 145 -14.84 12.01 5.10
CA MET A 145 -15.12 12.30 3.68
C MET A 145 -15.84 11.14 2.97
N GLN A 146 -15.54 9.91 3.41
CA GLN A 146 -16.22 8.71 2.94
C GLN A 146 -17.59 8.51 3.59
N SER A 147 -17.88 9.20 4.71
CA SER A 147 -19.20 9.21 5.31
C SER A 147 -20.08 10.28 4.65
N ASP A 148 -21.40 10.05 4.61
CA ASP A 148 -22.36 10.99 4.01
C ASP A 148 -22.50 12.32 4.78
N GLU A 149 -21.86 12.45 5.95
CA GLU A 149 -22.01 13.61 6.83
C GLU A 149 -21.43 14.90 6.24
N LEU A 150 -20.18 14.84 5.75
CA LEU A 150 -19.49 15.99 5.15
C LEU A 150 -20.13 16.44 3.83
N PRO A 151 -20.39 15.54 2.86
CA PRO A 151 -21.10 15.89 1.62
C PRO A 151 -22.46 16.52 1.87
N THR A 152 -23.22 15.99 2.85
CA THR A 152 -24.56 16.49 3.18
C THR A 152 -24.52 17.88 3.82
N GLN A 153 -23.54 18.18 4.68
CA GLN A 153 -23.41 19.52 5.25
C GLN A 153 -22.96 20.55 4.20
N MET A 154 -21.99 20.20 3.35
CA MET A 154 -21.49 21.12 2.32
C MET A 154 -22.51 21.42 1.23
N SER A 155 -23.36 20.46 0.85
CA SER A 155 -24.44 20.69 -0.12
C SER A 155 -25.48 21.72 0.34
N ARG A 156 -25.57 22.03 1.64
CA ARG A 156 -26.45 23.08 2.17
C ARG A 156 -25.86 24.48 2.04
N MET A 157 -24.54 24.59 1.84
CA MET A 157 -23.83 25.87 1.76
C MET A 157 -23.65 26.34 0.31
N ILE A 158 -23.71 25.44 -0.68
CA ILE A 158 -23.23 25.72 -2.05
C ILE A 158 -23.84 24.77 -3.09
N LYS A 159 -23.95 25.24 -4.33
CA LYS A 159 -24.56 24.50 -5.45
C LYS A 159 -23.73 23.30 -5.94
N THR A 160 -22.40 23.31 -5.75
CA THR A 160 -21.47 22.32 -6.32
C THR A 160 -20.40 21.86 -5.33
N PRO A 161 -20.77 21.21 -4.20
CA PRO A 161 -19.82 20.75 -3.18
C PRO A 161 -18.94 19.58 -3.67
N ALA A 162 -19.42 18.80 -4.64
CA ALA A 162 -18.76 17.58 -5.09
C ALA A 162 -17.36 17.84 -5.67
N ALA A 163 -17.21 18.85 -6.54
CA ALA A 163 -15.92 19.17 -7.17
C ALA A 163 -14.89 19.69 -6.15
N PHE A 164 -15.33 20.46 -5.13
CA PHE A 164 -14.45 20.87 -4.05
C PHE A 164 -14.06 19.70 -3.14
N LEU A 165 -15.02 18.84 -2.77
CA LEU A 165 -14.76 17.66 -1.95
C LEU A 165 -13.81 16.69 -2.65
N GLN A 166 -13.96 16.51 -3.96
CA GLN A 166 -13.03 15.73 -4.76
C GLN A 166 -11.62 16.33 -4.71
N LEU A 167 -11.49 17.65 -4.95
CA LEU A 167 -10.22 18.36 -4.87
C LEU A 167 -9.56 18.21 -3.49
N PHE A 168 -10.32 18.46 -2.42
CA PHE A 168 -9.81 18.33 -1.05
C PHE A 168 -9.41 16.88 -0.74
N GLY A 169 -10.23 15.91 -1.17
CA GLY A 169 -9.99 14.48 -0.96
C GLY A 169 -8.74 13.99 -1.66
N ASP A 170 -8.50 14.44 -2.89
CA ASP A 170 -7.30 14.09 -3.66
C ASP A 170 -6.02 14.56 -2.94
N VAL A 171 -6.02 15.82 -2.46
CA VAL A 171 -4.86 16.37 -1.73
C VAL A 171 -4.68 15.69 -0.38
N LEU A 172 -5.78 15.43 0.33
CA LEU A 172 -5.77 14.76 1.62
C LEU A 172 -5.25 13.31 1.51
N ALA A 173 -5.70 12.56 0.49
CA ALA A 173 -5.22 11.21 0.23
C ALA A 173 -3.70 11.19 -0.04
N ARG A 174 -3.19 12.13 -0.83
CA ARG A 174 -1.74 12.29 -1.07
C ARG A 174 -0.96 12.68 0.19
N SER A 175 -1.57 13.46 1.07
CA SER A 175 -0.95 13.86 2.34
C SER A 175 -0.80 12.68 3.30
N ASN A 176 -1.72 11.71 3.25
CA ASN A 176 -1.72 10.53 4.12
C ASN A 176 -0.44 9.68 3.99
N GLY A 177 0.30 9.79 2.87
CA GLY A 177 1.58 9.11 2.67
C GLY A 177 1.49 7.58 2.66
N ASP A 178 0.27 7.07 2.63
CA ASP A 178 -0.11 5.67 2.62
C ASP A 178 -0.14 5.17 1.18
N ASN A 179 0.99 5.28 0.49
CA ASN A 179 1.17 4.68 -0.83
C ASN A 179 1.65 3.24 -0.67
N VAL A 180 1.10 2.34 -1.49
CA VAL A 180 1.67 1.01 -1.68
C VAL A 180 2.78 1.12 -2.72
N HIS A 181 4.00 0.76 -2.36
CA HIS A 181 5.09 0.61 -3.31
C HIS A 181 5.00 -0.78 -3.94
N ILE A 182 4.81 -0.85 -5.26
CA ILE A 182 4.48 -2.10 -5.95
C ILE A 182 5.52 -2.43 -7.01
N GLY A 183 6.13 -3.61 -6.88
CA GLY A 183 6.94 -4.25 -7.92
C GLY A 183 6.15 -5.35 -8.62
N GLY A 184 6.23 -5.40 -9.96
CA GLY A 184 5.61 -6.45 -10.77
C GLY A 184 4.10 -6.52 -10.62
N ARG A 185 3.42 -5.37 -10.58
CA ARG A 185 1.97 -5.26 -10.40
C ARG A 185 1.15 -6.22 -11.27
N LEU A 186 1.59 -6.44 -12.51
CA LEU A 186 0.89 -7.29 -13.48
C LEU A 186 1.19 -8.79 -13.31
N ASN A 187 2.23 -9.17 -12.57
CA ASN A 187 2.60 -10.58 -12.36
C ASN A 187 1.46 -11.35 -11.68
N VAL A 188 0.62 -10.67 -10.89
CA VAL A 188 -0.57 -11.27 -10.26
C VAL A 188 -1.51 -11.88 -11.32
N LEU A 189 -1.57 -11.29 -12.52
CA LEU A 189 -2.45 -11.73 -13.61
C LEU A 189 -1.92 -13.00 -14.30
N ASP A 190 -0.61 -13.25 -14.26
CA ASP A 190 0.00 -14.46 -14.85
C ASP A 190 -0.47 -15.74 -14.13
N PHE A 191 -0.94 -15.59 -12.89
CA PHE A 191 -1.33 -16.69 -12.02
C PHE A 191 -2.84 -16.77 -11.75
N SER A 192 -3.61 -15.81 -12.25
CA SER A 192 -5.04 -15.68 -11.97
C SER A 192 -5.87 -16.36 -13.08
N LYS A 193 -5.66 -17.68 -13.23
CA LYS A 193 -6.17 -18.50 -14.35
C LYS A 193 -7.70 -18.57 -14.47
N GLU A 194 -8.43 -18.24 -13.41
CA GLU A 194 -9.90 -18.27 -13.33
C GLU A 194 -10.51 -16.92 -12.97
N THR A 195 -9.73 -15.84 -13.01
CA THR A 195 -10.23 -14.50 -12.68
C THR A 195 -11.01 -13.95 -13.86
N ASP A 196 -12.29 -13.66 -13.64
CA ASP A 196 -13.10 -12.96 -14.62
C ASP A 196 -12.46 -11.58 -14.89
N ILE A 197 -12.59 -11.06 -16.10
CA ILE A 197 -12.15 -9.70 -16.44
C ILE A 197 -12.80 -8.69 -15.48
N ALA A 198 -14.01 -9.00 -15.00
CA ALA A 198 -14.71 -8.23 -13.97
C ALA A 198 -13.94 -8.09 -12.65
N ASP A 199 -13.11 -9.07 -12.28
CA ASP A 199 -12.37 -9.12 -11.01
C ASP A 199 -10.96 -8.53 -11.11
N VAL A 200 -10.43 -8.36 -12.33
CA VAL A 200 -9.10 -7.78 -12.58
C VAL A 200 -9.00 -6.35 -12.06
N LYS A 201 -10.00 -5.52 -12.37
CA LYS A 201 -10.01 -4.12 -11.92
C LYS A 201 -10.10 -4.02 -10.40
N PRO A 202 -11.05 -4.67 -9.71
CA PRO A 202 -11.09 -4.73 -8.25
C PRO A 202 -9.78 -5.20 -7.62
N LEU A 203 -9.16 -6.25 -8.17
CA LEU A 203 -7.87 -6.76 -7.68
C LEU A 203 -6.75 -5.71 -7.78
N LEU A 204 -6.64 -5.04 -8.92
CA LEU A 204 -5.63 -4.00 -9.09
C LEU A 204 -5.90 -2.77 -8.22
N GLU A 205 -7.16 -2.39 -8.02
CA GLU A 205 -7.57 -1.32 -7.10
C GLU A 205 -7.21 -1.67 -5.65
N PHE A 206 -7.52 -2.89 -5.21
CA PHE A 206 -7.15 -3.43 -3.90
C PHE A 206 -5.64 -3.34 -3.67
N LEU A 207 -4.82 -3.78 -4.64
CA LEU A 207 -3.35 -3.76 -4.50
C LEU A 207 -2.78 -2.34 -4.40
N ASN A 208 -3.47 -1.33 -4.93
CA ASN A 208 -3.05 0.07 -4.82
C ASN A 208 -3.52 0.73 -3.52
N ASN A 209 -4.47 0.14 -2.80
CA ASN A 209 -5.02 0.70 -1.58
C ASN A 209 -4.23 0.20 -0.36
N ALA A 210 -3.56 1.13 0.33
CA ALA A 210 -2.74 0.80 1.48
C ALA A 210 -3.53 0.25 2.66
N GLU A 211 -4.75 0.71 2.92
CA GLU A 211 -5.55 0.20 4.03
C GLU A 211 -5.98 -1.24 3.77
N ASP A 212 -6.38 -1.55 2.54
CA ASP A 212 -6.76 -2.90 2.11
C ASP A 212 -5.56 -3.87 2.23
N VAL A 213 -4.37 -3.46 1.76
CA VAL A 213 -3.15 -4.26 1.91
C VAL A 213 -2.74 -4.43 3.39
N ARG A 214 -2.93 -3.41 4.24
CA ARG A 214 -2.66 -3.51 5.69
C ARG A 214 -3.59 -4.50 6.39
N GLN A 215 -4.83 -4.69 5.92
CA GLN A 215 -5.76 -5.66 6.52
C GLN A 215 -5.27 -7.10 6.34
N ILE A 216 -4.68 -7.40 5.18
CA ILE A 216 -4.19 -8.75 4.88
C ILE A 216 -2.75 -8.99 5.36
N ALA A 217 -1.95 -7.95 5.52
CA ALA A 217 -0.53 -8.04 5.85
C ALA A 217 -0.19 -7.43 7.22
N SER A 218 0.38 -8.22 8.13
CA SER A 218 0.69 -7.77 9.48
C SER A 218 2.20 -7.45 9.65
N PRO A 219 2.56 -6.31 10.28
CA PRO A 219 3.95 -5.88 10.46
C PRO A 219 4.63 -6.67 11.60
N THR A 220 4.95 -7.94 11.35
CA THR A 220 5.59 -8.82 12.36
C THR A 220 7.09 -8.95 12.13
N ARG A 221 7.87 -9.19 13.19
CA ARG A 221 9.33 -9.39 13.08
C ARG A 221 9.70 -10.71 12.40
N ASP A 222 8.73 -11.60 12.23
CA ASP A 222 8.96 -12.94 11.70
C ASP A 222 8.26 -13.04 10.37
N VAL A 223 8.77 -13.87 9.47
CA VAL A 223 8.10 -14.10 8.21
C VAL A 223 6.83 -14.90 8.47
N GLN A 224 5.70 -14.39 8.00
CA GLN A 224 4.41 -15.06 8.06
C GLN A 224 3.98 -15.47 6.66
N VAL A 225 3.31 -16.62 6.56
CA VAL A 225 2.79 -17.14 5.30
C VAL A 225 1.31 -17.46 5.46
N LYS A 226 0.47 -16.76 4.70
CA LYS A 226 -0.96 -17.01 4.56
C LYS A 226 -1.24 -17.60 3.19
N ILE A 227 -2.08 -18.62 3.12
CA ILE A 227 -2.47 -19.26 1.86
C ILE A 227 -3.96 -19.03 1.64
N GLY A 228 -4.37 -18.68 0.42
CA GLY A 228 -5.75 -18.56 -0.02
C GLY A 228 -6.68 -17.92 1.00
N ARG A 229 -7.60 -18.70 1.57
CA ARG A 229 -8.62 -18.21 2.51
C ARG A 229 -8.06 -17.62 3.80
N GLU A 230 -6.86 -17.98 4.24
CA GLU A 230 -6.22 -17.38 5.42
C GLU A 230 -5.83 -15.91 5.20
N ILE A 231 -5.72 -15.47 3.94
CA ILE A 231 -5.44 -14.08 3.59
C ILE A 231 -6.60 -13.19 4.07
N GLY A 232 -7.83 -13.72 4.06
CA GLY A 232 -9.03 -13.00 4.48
C GLY A 232 -9.69 -12.15 3.39
N GLU A 233 -9.20 -12.25 2.14
CA GLU A 233 -9.71 -11.51 0.98
C GLU A 233 -10.12 -12.48 -0.14
N PRO A 234 -11.41 -12.55 -0.53
CA PRO A 234 -11.90 -13.42 -1.60
C PRO A 234 -11.17 -13.27 -2.94
N LEU A 235 -10.80 -12.05 -3.34
CA LEU A 235 -10.04 -11.78 -4.56
C LEU A 235 -8.66 -12.46 -4.57
N LEU A 236 -8.15 -12.83 -3.40
CA LEU A 236 -6.83 -13.44 -3.21
C LEU A 236 -6.89 -14.94 -2.86
N SER A 237 -8.05 -15.57 -3.01
CA SER A 237 -8.27 -16.98 -2.61
C SER A 237 -7.37 -18.01 -3.31
N GLU A 238 -6.87 -17.70 -4.51
CA GLU A 238 -5.95 -18.55 -5.28
C GLU A 238 -4.46 -18.20 -5.07
N PHE A 239 -4.17 -17.27 -4.17
CA PHE A 239 -2.83 -16.75 -3.94
C PHE A 239 -2.26 -17.20 -2.59
N SER A 240 -0.98 -16.93 -2.39
CA SER A 240 -0.29 -16.99 -1.13
C SER A 240 0.42 -15.68 -0.88
N LEU A 241 0.35 -15.24 0.37
CA LEU A 241 0.92 -13.99 0.84
C LEU A 241 2.02 -14.30 1.86
N ILE A 242 3.25 -13.92 1.55
CA ILE A 242 4.37 -13.92 2.48
C ILE A 242 4.56 -12.50 2.98
N THR A 243 4.60 -12.29 4.30
CA THR A 243 4.73 -10.95 4.88
C THR A 243 5.82 -10.90 5.94
N ARG A 244 6.49 -9.76 6.04
CA ARG A 244 7.49 -9.46 7.06
C ARG A 244 7.47 -7.97 7.35
N GLY A 245 7.58 -7.57 8.60
CA GLY A 245 7.74 -6.16 8.97
C GLY A 245 9.17 -5.67 8.79
N PHE A 246 9.39 -4.38 8.58
CA PHE A 246 10.72 -3.76 8.62
C PHE A 246 10.67 -2.50 9.49
N LEU A 247 11.76 -2.16 10.15
CA LEU A 247 11.80 -1.03 11.08
C LEU A 247 12.12 0.27 10.34
N VAL A 248 11.32 1.31 10.60
CA VAL A 248 11.63 2.69 10.24
C VAL A 248 11.85 3.47 11.55
N PRO A 249 13.05 4.02 11.77
CA PRO A 249 13.36 4.78 12.98
C PRO A 249 12.31 5.88 13.23
N ASN A 250 11.86 6.02 14.47
CA ASN A 250 10.88 7.00 14.94
C ASN A 250 9.48 6.95 14.27
N GLN A 251 9.23 6.02 13.33
CA GLN A 251 7.94 5.87 12.64
C GLN A 251 7.29 4.50 12.88
N GLY A 252 8.06 3.50 13.35
CA GLY A 252 7.54 2.19 13.71
C GLY A 252 7.83 1.13 12.64
N SER A 253 6.92 0.17 12.47
CA SER A 253 7.12 -0.98 11.58
C SER A 253 6.35 -0.83 10.28
N GLY A 254 7.06 -0.83 9.16
CA GLY A 254 6.50 -0.99 7.82
C GLY A 254 6.29 -2.47 7.49
N ILE A 255 5.74 -2.76 6.31
CA ILE A 255 5.44 -4.11 5.85
C ILE A 255 6.08 -4.32 4.48
N ILE A 256 6.77 -5.44 4.31
CA ILE A 256 7.08 -6.02 3.00
C ILE A 256 6.23 -7.27 2.81
N ALA A 257 5.60 -7.40 1.65
CA ALA A 257 4.76 -8.52 1.30
C ALA A 257 5.07 -9.02 -0.11
N LEU A 258 4.94 -10.32 -0.31
CA LEU A 258 5.09 -11.00 -1.58
C LEU A 258 3.83 -11.81 -1.87
N LEU A 259 3.16 -11.47 -2.96
CA LEU A 259 1.93 -12.10 -3.41
C LEU A 259 2.23 -12.95 -4.65
N GLY A 260 2.10 -14.27 -4.52
CA GLY A 260 2.31 -15.23 -5.59
C GLY A 260 1.23 -16.32 -5.59
N PRO A 261 1.27 -17.27 -6.53
CA PRO A 261 0.37 -18.42 -6.53
C PRO A 261 0.61 -19.31 -5.31
N ILE A 262 -0.40 -20.10 -4.92
CA ILE A 262 -0.25 -21.15 -3.89
C ILE A 262 0.94 -22.08 -4.20
N PRO A 263 1.08 -22.65 -5.41
CA PRO A 263 2.30 -23.35 -5.77
C PRO A 263 3.47 -22.38 -6.00
N MET A 264 4.28 -22.12 -4.97
CA MET A 264 5.53 -21.36 -5.09
C MET A 264 6.67 -21.94 -4.24
N SER A 265 7.89 -21.47 -4.48
CA SER A 265 9.10 -21.84 -3.72
C SER A 265 9.15 -21.15 -2.34
N TYR A 266 8.29 -21.58 -1.41
CA TYR A 266 8.15 -20.96 -0.09
C TYR A 266 9.47 -20.81 0.67
N SER A 267 10.36 -21.81 0.66
CA SER A 267 11.65 -21.75 1.36
C SER A 267 12.54 -20.60 0.85
N THR A 268 12.58 -20.38 -0.47
CA THR A 268 13.39 -19.32 -1.08
C THR A 268 12.72 -17.97 -0.88
N ASN A 269 11.41 -17.90 -1.09
CA ASN A 269 10.67 -16.65 -1.02
C ASN A 269 10.60 -16.11 0.41
N THR A 270 10.41 -16.97 1.42
CA THR A 270 10.45 -16.55 2.83
C THR A 270 11.82 -16.02 3.23
N LEU A 271 12.90 -16.68 2.80
CA LEU A 271 14.27 -16.20 3.02
C LEU A 271 14.52 -14.85 2.35
N LEU A 272 14.10 -14.68 1.09
CA LEU A 272 14.25 -13.41 0.37
C LEU A 272 13.45 -12.31 1.08
N THR A 273 12.19 -12.55 1.44
CA THR A 273 11.38 -11.56 2.16
C THR A 273 11.99 -11.19 3.52
N ASP A 274 12.56 -12.14 4.27
CA ASP A 274 13.30 -11.84 5.51
C ASP A 274 14.55 -11.00 5.25
N ALA A 275 15.36 -11.37 4.25
CA ALA A 275 16.59 -10.67 3.90
C ALA A 275 16.33 -9.24 3.42
N PHE A 276 15.28 -9.03 2.61
CA PHE A 276 14.85 -7.71 2.16
C PHE A 276 14.30 -6.86 3.30
N GLY A 277 13.49 -7.43 4.20
CA GLY A 277 13.00 -6.70 5.37
C GLY A 277 14.12 -6.25 6.31
N GLU A 278 15.13 -7.10 6.53
CA GLU A 278 16.31 -6.78 7.32
C GLU A 278 17.21 -5.75 6.61
N ALA A 279 17.43 -5.90 5.30
CA ALA A 279 18.19 -4.95 4.48
C ALA A 279 17.56 -3.54 4.52
N LEU A 280 16.24 -3.45 4.35
CA LEU A 280 15.50 -2.20 4.49
C LEU A 280 15.67 -1.61 5.89
N SER A 281 15.49 -2.42 6.94
CA SER A 281 15.64 -1.95 8.32
C SER A 281 17.01 -1.32 8.57
N ARG A 282 18.08 -1.90 8.01
CA ARG A 282 19.45 -1.34 8.09
C ARG A 282 19.57 -0.05 7.27
N LYS A 283 19.04 -0.03 6.05
CA LYS A 283 19.10 1.14 5.17
C LYS A 283 18.32 2.33 5.71
N MET A 284 17.18 2.11 6.37
CA MET A 284 16.35 3.16 6.95
C MET A 284 17.06 3.97 8.05
N ILE A 285 18.08 3.40 8.70
CA ILE A 285 18.91 4.11 9.70
C ILE A 285 19.71 5.23 9.03
N GLU A 286 20.10 5.08 7.76
CA GLU A 286 20.87 6.10 7.02
C GLU A 286 20.04 7.36 6.69
N TYR A 287 18.71 7.31 6.82
CA TYR A 287 17.76 8.39 6.52
C TYR A 287 17.20 9.08 7.77
N THR A 288 17.80 8.85 8.93
CA THR A 288 17.43 9.48 10.22
C THR A 288 18.51 10.45 10.65
#